data_AF-A0A849QN80-F1
#
_entry.id   AF-A0A849QN80-F1
#
_cell.length_a   1.000
_cell.length_b   1.000
_cell.length_c   1.000
_cell.angle_alpha   90.00
_cell.angle_beta   90.00
_cell.angle_gamma   90.00
#
_symmetry.space_group_name_H-M   'P 1'
#
loop_
_entity.id
_entity.type
_entity.pdbx_description
1 polymer ?
#
loop_
_entity_poly.entity_id
_entity_poly.type
_entity_poly.pdbx_seq_one_letter_code
_entity_poly.pdbx_strand_id
1 'polypeptide(L)' 'MEKIIIENIKYLNDSVIAILLLMPVTLVIAFEALDPIPQLKTLSILTWAVYLLGLWYVAYRVFTLNKALANYMEEE' A
#
# COMPACT_ATOMS: atom_id res chain seq x y z
N MET A 1 -23.09 -15.10 -2.52
CA MET A 1 -21.87 -15.65 -3.14
C MET A 1 -21.23 -14.65 -4.12
N GLU A 2 -21.76 -14.42 -5.33
CA GLU A 2 -21.09 -13.62 -6.37
C GLU A 2 -20.83 -12.13 -6.03
N LYS A 3 -21.81 -11.43 -5.45
CA LYS A 3 -21.68 -9.99 -5.16
C LYS A 3 -20.51 -9.68 -4.22
N ILE A 4 -20.30 -10.53 -3.20
CA ILE A 4 -19.25 -10.36 -2.18
C ILE A 4 -17.88 -10.67 -2.77
N ILE A 5 -17.77 -11.71 -3.59
CA ILE A 5 -16.53 -12.06 -4.30
C ILE A 5 -16.11 -10.91 -5.23
N ILE A 6 -17.05 -10.33 -5.99
CA ILE A 6 -16.78 -9.18 -6.87
C ILE A 6 -16.29 -7.97 -6.07
N GLU A 7 -16.91 -7.69 -4.92
CA GLU A 7 -16.48 -6.59 -4.04
C GLU A 7 -15.06 -6.80 -3.52
N ASN A 8 -14.75 -8.03 -3.10
CA ASN A 8 -13.42 -8.40 -2.62
C ASN A 8 -12.35 -8.27 -3.72
N ILE A 9 -12.64 -8.74 -4.94
CA ILE A 9 -11.72 -8.59 -6.08
C ILE A 9 -11.48 -7.11 -6.39
N LYS A 10 -12.51 -6.27 -6.31
CA LYS A 10 -12.37 -4.82 -6.53
C LYS A 10 -11.44 -4.18 -5.50
N TYR A 11 -11.63 -4.48 -4.22
CA TYR A 11 -10.76 -3.94 -3.16
C TYR A 11 -9.31 -4.43 -3.26
N LEU A 12 -9.08 -5.68 -3.69
CA LEU A 12 -7.74 -6.19 -3.95
C LEU A 12 -7.09 -5.42 -5.11
N ASN A 13 -7.83 -5.18 -6.20
CA ASN A 13 -7.34 -4.42 -7.35
C ASN A 13 -7.00 -2.97 -6.96
N ASP A 14 -7.87 -2.29 -6.20
CA ASP A 14 -7.60 -0.92 -5.71
C ASP A 14 -6.32 -0.88 -4.86
N SER A 15 -6.09 -1.91 -4.05
CA SER A 15 -4.89 -2.05 -3.21
C SER A 15 -3.62 -2.26 -4.05
N VAL A 16 -3.69 -3.09 -5.10
CA VAL A 16 -2.58 -3.30 -6.04
C VAL A 16 -2.25 -2.01 -6.79
N ILE A 17 -3.26 -1.29 -7.26
CA ILE A 17 -3.08 0.02 -7.92
C ILE A 17 -2.40 1.00 -6.97
N ALA A 18 -2.82 1.06 -5.71
CA ALA A 18 -2.20 1.92 -4.71
C ALA A 18 -0.71 1.58 -4.49
N ILE A 19 -0.33 0.30 -4.44
CA ILE A 19 1.09 -0.11 -4.34
C ILE A 19 1.88 0.32 -5.57
N LEU A 20 1.33 0.14 -6.77
CA LEU A 20 1.98 0.56 -8.02
C LEU A 20 2.19 2.07 -8.07
N LEU A 21 1.25 2.86 -7.56
CA LEU A 21 1.38 4.32 -7.45
C LEU A 21 2.43 4.74 -6.41
N LEU A 22 2.69 3.91 -5.40
CA LEU A 22 3.70 4.17 -4.38
C LEU A 22 5.13 3.85 -4.87
N MET A 23 5.33 2.98 -5.87
CA MET A 23 6.67 2.62 -6.39
C MET A 23 7.52 3.81 -6.89
N PRO A 24 6.99 4.75 -7.71
CA PRO A 24 7.75 5.93 -8.14
C PRO A 24 8.23 6.77 -6.95
N VAL A 25 7.41 6.87 -5.90
CA VAL A 25 7.74 7.59 -4.67
C VAL A 25 8.93 6.91 -3.98
N THR A 26 8.98 5.58 -3.94
CA THR A 26 10.11 4.83 -3.38
C THR A 26 11.41 5.09 -4.13
N LEU A 27 11.35 5.19 -5.46
CA LEU A 27 12.53 5.51 -6.27
C LEU A 27 13.03 6.94 -5.98
N VAL A 28 12.14 7.93 -5.95
CA VAL A 28 12.48 9.32 -5.60
C VAL A 28 13.14 9.40 -4.23
N ILE A 29 12.54 8.75 -3.24
CA ILE A 29 13.07 8.65 -1.87
C ILE A 29 14.50 8.09 -1.86
N ALA A 30 14.75 7.02 -2.61
CA ALA A 30 16.06 6.37 -2.66
C ALA A 30 17.12 7.28 -3.31
N PHE A 31 16.77 7.99 -4.38
CA PHE A 31 17.66 8.96 -5.00
C PHE A 31 17.97 10.15 -4.06
N GLU A 32 16.95 10.73 -3.41
CA GLU A 32 17.13 11.83 -2.45
C GLU A 32 17.97 11.41 -1.22
N ALA A 33 17.85 10.16 -0.78
CA ALA A 33 18.64 9.64 0.35
C ALA A 33 20.13 9.49 0.03
N LEU A 34 20.46 9.17 -1.23
CA LEU A 34 21.83 9.02 -1.71
C LEU A 34 22.50 10.38 -2.00
N ASP A 35 21.72 11.46 -2.04
CA ASP A 35 22.21 12.80 -2.36
C ASP A 35 23.04 13.39 -1.19
N PRO A 36 24.19 14.03 -1.46
CA PRO A 36 25.00 14.69 -0.43
C PRO A 36 24.36 15.94 0.20
N ILE A 37 23.30 16.51 -0.39
CA ILE A 37 22.65 17.74 0.08
C ILE A 37 21.81 17.48 1.34
N PRO A 38 22.09 18.15 2.48
CA PRO A 38 21.38 17.91 3.74
C PRO A 38 19.86 18.17 3.69
N GLN A 39 19.40 19.16 2.90
CA GLN A 39 17.96 19.44 2.78
C GLN A 39 17.21 18.29 2.08
N LEU A 40 17.82 17.66 1.08
CA LEU A 40 17.23 16.52 0.37
C LEU A 40 17.16 15.27 1.26
N LYS A 41 18.12 15.10 2.16
CA LYS A 41 18.04 14.04 3.20
C LYS A 41 16.85 14.24 4.14
N THR A 42 16.61 15.48 4.59
CA THR A 42 15.44 15.77 5.43
C THR A 42 14.13 15.55 4.68
N LEU A 43 14.07 15.96 3.40
CA LEU A 43 12.92 15.71 2.55
C LEU A 43 12.67 14.20 2.40
N SER A 44 13.72 13.42 2.08
CA SER A 44 13.66 11.96 1.97
C SER A 44 13.06 11.29 3.21
N ILE A 45 13.40 11.75 4.42
CA ILE A 45 12.82 11.23 5.68
C ILE A 45 11.31 11.48 5.77
N LEU A 46 10.86 12.70 5.45
CA LEU A 46 9.43 13.02 5.44
C LEU A 46 8.69 12.20 4.39
N THR A 47 9.27 12.06 3.21
CA THR A 47 8.70 11.28 2.11
C THR A 47 8.63 9.79 2.47
N TRP A 48 9.64 9.24 3.15
CA TRP A 48 9.62 7.89 3.73
C TRP A 48 8.48 7.70 4.73
N ALA A 49 8.24 8.68 5.61
CA ALA A 49 7.15 8.59 6.59
C ALA A 49 5.78 8.48 5.89
N VAL A 50 5.53 9.33 4.88
CA VAL A 50 4.29 9.28 4.09
C VAL A 50 4.17 7.96 3.34
N TYR A 51 5.25 7.50 2.72
CA TYR A 51 5.28 6.22 2.00
C TYR A 51 4.96 5.03 2.92
N LEU A 52 5.59 4.95 4.10
CA LEU A 52 5.34 3.88 5.07
C LEU A 52 3.90 3.90 5.59
N LEU A 53 3.32 5.09 5.82
CA LEU A 53 1.91 5.23 6.20
C LEU A 53 0.98 4.76 5.07
N GLY A 54 1.29 5.10 3.81
CA GLY A 54 0.55 4.63 2.64
C GLY A 54 0.61 3.11 2.49
N LEU A 55 1.80 2.51 2.59
CA LEU A 55 1.97 1.07 2.57
C LEU A 55 1.21 0.38 3.70
N TRP A 56 1.28 0.94 4.91
CA TRP A 56 0.55 0.41 6.06
C TRP A 56 -0.95 0.39 5.81
N TYR A 57 -1.51 1.49 5.29
CA TYR A 57 -2.92 1.57 4.95
C TYR A 57 -3.33 0.50 3.93
N VAL A 58 -2.54 0.33 2.86
CA VAL A 58 -2.83 -0.68 1.85
C VAL A 58 -2.73 -2.09 2.42
N ALA A 59 -1.67 -2.39 3.19
CA ALA A 59 -1.49 -3.68 3.82
C ALA A 59 -2.66 -4.01 4.76
N TYR A 60 -3.07 -3.05 5.60
CA TYR A 60 -4.22 -3.20 6.49
C TYR A 60 -5.50 -3.54 5.71
N ARG A 61 -5.78 -2.83 4.62
CA ARG A 61 -6.95 -3.08 3.76
C ARG A 61 -6.93 -4.49 3.17
N VAL A 62 -5.79 -4.94 2.65
CA VAL A 62 -5.65 -6.30 2.10
C VAL A 62 -5.84 -7.36 3.19
N PHE A 63 -5.26 -7.17 4.39
CA PHE A 63 -5.44 -8.10 5.50
C PHE A 63 -6.90 -8.20 5.96
N THR A 64 -7.59 -7.07 6.11
CA THR A 64 -9.02 -7.05 6.46
C THR A 64 -9.84 -7.80 5.43
N LEU A 65 -9.53 -7.60 4.14
CA LEU A 65 -10.22 -8.26 3.05
C LEU A 65 -9.99 -9.77 3.03
N ASN A 66 -8.74 -10.21 3.19
CA ASN A 66 -8.39 -11.62 3.25
C ASN A 66 -9.07 -12.31 4.44
N LYS A 67 -9.17 -11.61 5.58
CA LYS A 67 -9.88 -12.13 6.75
C LYS A 67 -11.39 -12.27 6.48
N ALA A 68 -12.00 -11.28 5.81
CA ALA A 68 -13.40 -11.38 5.42
C ALA A 68 -13.63 -12.54 4.45
N LEU A 69 -12.79 -12.69 3.41
CA LEU A 69 -12.84 -13.82 2.47
C LEU A 69 -12.70 -15.17 3.18
N ALA A 70 -11.74 -15.30 4.11
CA ALA A 70 -11.54 -16.54 4.87
C ALA A 70 -12.78 -16.92 5.69
N ASN A 71 -13.36 -15.98 6.43
CA ASN A 71 -14.60 -16.21 7.18
C ASN A 71 -15.75 -16.63 6.26
N TYR A 72 -15.89 -16.01 5.08
CA TYR A 72 -16.92 -16.39 4.11
C TYR A 72 -16.74 -17.83 3.59
N MET A 73 -15.50 -18.30 3.42
CA MET A 73 -15.23 -19.69 3.02
C MET A 73 -15.43 -20.70 4.16
N GLU A 74 -15.39 -20.26 5.43
CA GLU A 74 -15.68 -21.11 6.60
C GLU A 74 -17.19 -21.20 6.91
N GLU A 75 -17.99 -20.21 6.50
CA GLU A 75 -19.45 -20.21 6.64
C GLU A 75 -20.17 -21.06 5.55
N GLU A 76 -19.43 -21.53 4.54
CA GLU A 76 -19.86 -22.52 3.53
C GLU A 76 -19.48 -23.95 3.91
#